data_AF-A0A3M2IY02-F1
#
_entry.id   AF-A0A3M2IY02-F1
#
_cell.length_a   1.000
_cell.length_b   1.000
_cell.length_c   1.000
_cell.angle_alpha   90.00
_cell.angle_beta   90.00
_cell.angle_gamma   90.00
#
_symmetry.space_group_name_H-M   'P 1'
#
loop_
_entity.id
_entity.type
_entity.pdbx_description
1 polymer ?
#
loop_
_entity_poly.entity_id
_entity_poly.type
_entity_poly.pdbx_seq_one_letter_code
_entity_poly.pdbx_strand_id
1 'polypeptide(L)'
;MKDFSEPYPVAVELDGTDLTVDTVARVARSHQVELRLSASARQRMEQSRAWVEEVERRGQPVVYGINTGFGSQARVVIRNDRLRELQRNLILS
;
A
#
# COMPACT_ATOMS: atom_id res chain seq x y z
N MET A 1 -32.55 3.63 -27.95
CA MET A 1 -31.21 3.58 -28.57
C MET A 1 -30.29 4.38 -27.66
N LYS A 2 -29.56 3.71 -26.75
CA LYS A 2 -28.63 4.39 -25.84
C LYS A 2 -27.31 4.58 -26.59
N ASP A 3 -26.86 5.82 -26.62
CA ASP A 3 -25.69 6.27 -27.34
C ASP A 3 -24.42 5.67 -26.70
N PHE A 4 -23.56 5.07 -27.52
CA PHE A 4 -22.29 4.42 -27.12
C PHE A 4 -21.10 5.35 -27.38
N SER A 5 -21.23 6.63 -27.03
CA SER A 5 -20.35 7.72 -27.47
C SER A 5 -19.33 8.21 -26.44
N GLU A 6 -18.97 7.42 -25.42
CA GLU A 6 -17.83 7.79 -24.56
C GLU A 6 -16.71 6.73 -24.61
N PRO A 7 -15.63 6.96 -25.38
CA PRO A 7 -14.46 6.08 -25.42
C PRO A 7 -13.47 6.36 -24.28
N TYR A 8 -13.87 7.10 -23.25
CA TYR A 8 -12.97 7.49 -22.16
C TYR A 8 -13.13 6.57 -20.96
N PRO A 9 -12.02 6.06 -20.39
CA PRO A 9 -12.10 5.32 -19.15
C PRO A 9 -12.70 6.20 -18.06
N VAL A 10 -13.60 5.63 -17.26
CA VAL A 10 -14.12 6.32 -16.08
C VAL A 10 -12.95 6.50 -15.12
N ALA A 11 -12.57 7.75 -14.83
CA ALA A 11 -11.50 8.02 -13.88
C ALA A 11 -12.04 7.90 -12.45
N VAL A 12 -11.37 7.08 -11.62
CA VAL A 12 -11.64 6.98 -10.19
C VAL A 12 -10.40 7.50 -9.45
N GLU A 13 -10.61 8.54 -8.65
CA GLU A 13 -9.59 9.06 -7.76
C GLU A 13 -9.65 8.34 -6.40
N LEU A 14 -8.51 7.82 -5.96
CA LEU A 14 -8.34 7.15 -4.68
C LEU A 14 -7.79 8.16 -3.67
N ASP A 15 -8.64 8.58 -2.76
CA ASP A 15 -8.32 9.50 -1.67
C ASP A 15 -8.15 8.81 -0.30
N GLY A 16 -8.54 7.54 -0.19
CA GLY A 16 -8.45 6.74 1.03
C GLY A 16 -9.68 6.74 1.93
N THR A 17 -10.79 7.39 1.56
CA THR A 17 -12.02 7.45 2.38
C THR A 17 -13.30 7.14 1.62
N ASP A 18 -13.38 7.42 0.32
CA ASP A 18 -14.68 7.58 -0.35
C ASP A 18 -15.03 6.44 -1.34
N LEU A 19 -14.39 5.28 -1.19
CA LEU A 19 -14.65 4.11 -2.05
C LEU A 19 -15.97 3.40 -1.71
N THR A 20 -16.79 3.17 -2.75
CA THR A 20 -18.01 2.35 -2.66
C THR A 20 -17.78 0.92 -3.16
N VAL A 21 -18.56 -0.04 -2.67
CA VAL A 21 -18.51 -1.44 -3.12
C VAL A 21 -18.75 -1.56 -4.63
N ASP A 22 -19.67 -0.76 -5.18
CA ASP A 22 -19.94 -0.73 -6.62
C ASP A 22 -18.70 -0.31 -7.42
N THR A 23 -17.99 0.72 -6.95
CA THR A 23 -16.73 1.18 -7.57
C THR A 23 -15.64 0.12 -7.51
N VAL A 24 -15.46 -0.54 -6.37
CA VAL A 24 -14.51 -1.66 -6.23
C VAL A 24 -14.85 -2.78 -7.20
N ALA A 25 -16.13 -3.17 -7.27
CA ALA A 25 -16.56 -4.28 -8.09
C ALA A 25 -16.49 -3.97 -9.60
N ARG A 26 -16.63 -2.69 -9.99
CA ARG A 26 -16.42 -2.23 -11.36
C ARG A 26 -14.94 -2.26 -11.74
N VAL A 27 -14.07 -1.71 -10.90
CA VAL A 27 -12.60 -1.72 -11.10
C VAL A 27 -12.07 -3.16 -11.23
N ALA A 28 -12.52 -4.07 -10.37
CA ALA A 28 -12.04 -5.44 -10.37
C ALA A 28 -12.48 -6.28 -11.59
N ARG A 29 -13.54 -5.86 -12.29
CA ARG A 29 -14.17 -6.65 -13.37
C ARG A 29 -14.08 -6.01 -14.76
N SER A 30 -13.58 -4.79 -14.86
CA SER A 30 -13.46 -4.06 -16.12
C SER A 30 -12.07 -3.42 -16.25
N HIS A 31 -11.54 -3.39 -17.48
CA HIS A 31 -10.28 -2.72 -17.81
C HIS A 31 -10.48 -1.26 -18.27
N GLN A 32 -11.72 -0.76 -18.22
CA GLN A 32 -12.09 0.58 -18.70
C GLN A 32 -12.12 1.63 -17.58
N VAL A 33 -11.49 1.35 -16.43
CA VAL A 33 -11.42 2.29 -15.31
C VAL A 33 -9.98 2.73 -15.14
N GLU A 34 -9.74 4.04 -15.20
CA GLU A 34 -8.45 4.60 -14.90
C GLU A 34 -8.40 4.95 -13.41
N LEU A 35 -7.41 4.42 -12.69
CA LEU A 35 -7.20 4.74 -11.27
C LEU A 35 -6.15 5.83 -11.14
N ARG A 36 -6.42 6.82 -10.30
CA ARG A 36 -5.45 7.86 -9.91
C ARG A 36 -5.42 7.97 -8.40
N LEU A 37 -4.26 8.28 -7.83
CA LEU A 37 -4.15 8.67 -6.42
C LEU A 37 -4.40 10.18 -6.32
N SER A 38 -5.21 10.60 -5.35
CA SER A 38 -5.31 12.02 -5.04
C SER A 38 -3.96 12.54 -4.51
N ALA A 39 -3.69 13.83 -4.70
CA ALA A 39 -2.47 14.45 -4.19
C ALA A 39 -2.37 14.31 -2.66
N SER A 40 -3.49 14.44 -1.96
CA SER A 40 -3.53 14.33 -0.49
C SER A 40 -3.25 12.90 -0.01
N ALA A 41 -3.77 11.88 -0.71
CA ALA A 41 -3.48 10.48 -0.40
C ALA A 41 -1.99 10.18 -0.58
N ARG A 42 -1.40 10.61 -1.71
CA ARG A 42 0.04 10.48 -1.96
C ARG A 42 0.87 11.14 -0.86
N GLN A 43 0.53 12.36 -0.44
CA GLN A 43 1.25 13.06 0.62
C GLN A 43 1.19 12.30 1.97
N ARG A 44 0.06 11.66 2.30
CA ARG A 44 -0.05 10.86 3.53
C ARG A 44 0.75 9.54 3.43
N MET A 45 0.77 8.92 2.26
CA MET A 45 1.61 7.74 2.01
C MET A 45 3.10 8.05 2.17
N GLU A 46 3.54 9.19 1.64
CA GLU A 46 4.94 9.65 1.74
C GLU A 46 5.34 9.92 3.20
N GLN A 47 4.48 10.57 3.98
CA GLN A 47 4.71 10.78 5.43
C GLN A 47 4.78 9.46 6.20
N SER A 48 3.87 8.53 5.93
CA SER A 48 3.87 7.19 6.54
C SER A 48 5.15 6.44 6.22
N ARG A 49 5.56 6.46 4.94
CA ARG A 49 6.80 5.84 4.48
C ARG A 49 8.04 6.44 5.14
N ALA A 50 8.13 7.76 5.24
CA ALA A 50 9.25 8.43 5.89
C ALA A 50 9.40 8.01 7.36
N TRP A 51 8.29 7.79 8.06
CA TRP A 51 8.33 7.27 9.43
C TRP A 51 8.88 5.84 9.49
N VAL A 52 8.44 4.95 8.59
CA VAL A 52 8.98 3.57 8.50
C VAL A 52 10.48 3.59 8.22
N GLU A 53 10.92 4.39 7.25
CA GLU A 53 12.34 4.54 6.91
C GLU A 53 13.15 5.09 8.09
N GLU A 54 12.58 5.97 8.91
CA GLU A 54 13.22 6.46 10.12
C GLU A 54 13.36 5.38 11.20
N VAL A 55 12.34 4.54 11.39
CA VAL A 55 12.41 3.38 12.30
C VAL A 55 13.48 2.40 11.84
N GLU A 56 13.52 2.09 10.55
CA GLU A 56 14.54 1.23 9.92
C GLU A 56 15.94 1.81 10.16
N ARG A 57 16.14 3.10 9.88
CA ARG A 57 17.43 3.77 10.02
C ARG A 57 17.91 3.82 11.47
N ARG A 58 17.02 4.12 12.42
CA ARG A 58 17.36 4.20 13.85
C ARG A 58 17.49 2.82 14.51
N GLY A 59 16.81 1.81 13.97
CA GLY A 59 16.61 0.51 14.64
C GLY A 59 15.69 0.58 15.87
N GLN A 60 15.05 1.73 16.12
CA GLN A 60 14.12 1.97 17.22
C GLN A 60 13.01 2.94 16.80
N PRO A 61 11.79 2.85 17.38
CA PRO A 61 11.33 1.81 18.31
C PRO A 61 11.33 0.40 17.70
N VAL A 62 11.17 -0.62 18.54
CA VAL A 62 10.95 -1.99 18.06
C VAL A 62 9.51 -2.09 17.57
N VAL A 63 9.33 -2.37 16.28
CA VAL A 63 8.03 -2.36 15.58
C VAL A 63 7.84 -3.66 14.81
N TYR A 64 6.68 -4.28 15.04
CA TYR A 64 6.32 -5.55 14.43
C TYR A 64 6.39 -5.50 12.91
N GLY A 65 7.12 -6.45 12.33
CA GLY A 65 7.26 -6.61 10.88
C GLY A 65 8.05 -5.50 10.18
N ILE A 66 8.59 -4.52 10.92
CA ILE A 66 9.59 -3.57 10.41
C ILE A 66 10.98 -4.04 10.82
N ASN A 67 11.23 -4.14 12.13
CA ASN A 67 12.51 -4.59 12.69
C ASN A 67 12.34 -5.77 13.67
N THR A 68 11.25 -6.53 13.52
CA THR A 68 11.05 -7.82 14.18
C THR A 68 10.76 -8.92 13.16
N GLY A 69 10.86 -10.18 13.58
CA GLY A 69 10.26 -11.29 12.85
C GLY A 69 8.73 -11.22 12.79
N PHE A 70 8.11 -12.19 12.12
CA PHE A 70 6.65 -12.32 11.97
C PHE A 70 6.12 -13.51 12.78
N GLY A 71 4.82 -13.51 13.11
CA GLY A 71 4.16 -14.66 13.75
C GLY A 71 4.84 -15.08 15.05
N SER A 72 5.27 -16.35 15.15
CA SER A 72 5.95 -16.89 16.33
C SER A 72 7.28 -16.18 16.66
N GLN A 73 7.90 -15.53 15.67
CA GLN A 73 9.15 -14.78 15.83
C GLN A 73 8.91 -13.27 16.03
N ALA A 74 7.67 -12.83 16.29
CA ALA A 74 7.31 -11.42 16.52
C ALA A 74 8.13 -10.72 17.63
N ARG A 75 8.69 -11.49 18.56
CA ARG A 75 9.50 -10.99 19.68
C ARG A 75 10.99 -10.87 19.36
N VAL A 76 11.42 -11.37 18.21
CA VAL A 76 12.83 -11.37 17.80
C VAL A 76 13.13 -10.08 17.06
N VAL A 77 14.02 -9.25 17.61
CA VAL A 77 14.53 -8.04 16.95
C VAL A 77 15.50 -8.45 15.84
N ILE A 78 15.34 -7.85 14.66
CA ILE A 78 16.15 -8.11 13.48
C ILE A 78 17.09 -6.93 13.26
N ARG A 79 18.36 -7.24 12.95
CA ARG A 79 19.36 -6.22 12.63
C ARG A 79 19.00 -5.50 11.33
N ASN A 80 19.31 -4.21 11.27
CA ASN A 80 18.99 -3.33 10.14
C ASN A 80 19.51 -3.87 8.78
N ASP A 81 20.70 -4.46 8.76
CA ASP A 81 21.33 -5.02 7.56
C ASP A 81 20.62 -6.28 7.00
N ARG A 82 19.72 -6.88 7.78
CA ARG A 82 18.93 -8.06 7.39
C ARG A 82 17.47 -7.73 7.04
N LEU A 83 17.03 -6.48 7.20
CA LEU A 83 15.61 -6.13 7.03
C LEU A 83 15.10 -6.31 5.60
N ARG A 84 15.92 -5.97 4.59
CA ARG A 84 15.57 -6.24 3.18
C ARG A 84 15.39 -7.73 2.90
N GLU A 85 16.26 -8.57 3.47
CA GLU A 85 16.17 -10.02 3.30
C GLU A 85 14.94 -10.58 4.03
N LEU A 86 14.67 -10.10 5.24
CA LEU A 86 13.46 -10.43 6.01
C LEU A 86 12.18 -10.18 5.19
N GLN A 87 12.03 -8.99 4.58
CA GLN A 87 10.85 -8.66 3.77
C GLN A 87 10.75 -9.53 2.50
N ARG A 88 11.88 -9.82 1.84
CA ARG A 88 11.89 -10.74 0.70
C ARG A 88 11.42 -12.13 1.11
N ASN A 89 11.93 -12.64 2.24
CA ASN A 89 11.60 -13.97 2.73
C ASN A 89 10.13 -14.07 3.15
N LEU A 90 9.52 -13.00 3.69
CA LEU A 90 8.08 -12.97 4.00
C LEU A 90 7.21 -13.23 2.76
N ILE A 91 7.56 -12.65 1.60
CA ILE A 91 6.77 -12.82 0.37
C ILE A 91 6.95 -14.23 -0.23
N LEU A 92 8.06 -14.89 0.07
CA LEU A 92 8.39 -16.22 -0.48
C LEU A 92 7.97 -17.39 0.41
N SER A 93 7.70 -17.16 1.70
CA SER A 93 7.31 -18.17 2.68
C SER A 93 5.81 -18.47 2.66
#